data_AF-A0A960D5M0-F1
#
_entry.id   AF-A0A960D5M0-F1
#
_cell.length_a   1.000
_cell.length_b   1.000
_cell.length_c   1.000
_cell.angle_alpha   90.00
_cell.angle_beta   90.00
_cell.angle_gamma   90.00
#
_symmetry.space_group_name_H-M   'P 1'
#
loop_
_entity.id
_entity.type
_entity.pdbx_description
1 polymer ?
#
loop_
_entity_poly.entity_id
_entity_poly.type
_entity_poly.pdbx_seq_one_letter_code
_entity_poly.pdbx_strand_id
1 'polypeptide(L)' 'MSFQSLGRDELQAQHEVQRHNYADLQAKKLSLDLTRGKPSSEQLDL' A
#
# COMPACT_ATOMS: atom_id res chain seq x y z
N MET A 1 3.80 -17.28 1.47
CA MET A 1 3.35 -17.32 0.06
C MET A 1 4.21 -16.34 -0.72
N SER A 2 5.02 -16.80 -1.68
CA SER A 2 5.81 -15.93 -2.57
C SER A 2 5.07 -15.76 -3.89
N PHE A 3 4.97 -14.54 -4.43
CA PHE A 3 4.36 -14.32 -5.76
C PHE A 3 5.08 -15.07 -6.88
N GLN A 4 6.37 -15.32 -6.72
CA GLN A 4 7.22 -16.00 -7.71
C GLN A 4 6.94 -17.50 -7.82
N SER A 5 6.24 -18.08 -6.84
CA SER A 5 5.90 -19.51 -6.82
C SER A 5 4.43 -19.80 -7.15
N LEU A 6 3.63 -18.76 -7.44
CA LEU A 6 2.20 -18.93 -7.69
C LEU A 6 1.92 -19.40 -9.12
N GLY A 7 1.01 -20.37 -9.24
CA GLY A 7 0.39 -20.72 -10.51
C GLY A 7 -0.55 -19.61 -11.00
N ARG A 8 -1.03 -19.75 -12.24
CA ARG A 8 -1.90 -18.77 -12.88
C ARG A 8 -3.18 -18.50 -12.09
N ASP A 9 -3.86 -19.53 -11.62
CA ASP A 9 -5.14 -19.39 -10.93
C ASP A 9 -4.96 -18.73 -9.56
N GLU A 10 -3.85 -19.05 -8.88
CA GLU A 10 -3.48 -18.42 -7.62
C GLU A 10 -3.13 -16.95 -7.82
N LEU A 11 -2.44 -16.60 -8.92
CA LEU A 11 -2.19 -15.21 -9.30
C LEU A 11 -3.48 -14.45 -9.58
N GLN A 12 -4.45 -15.07 -10.26
CA GLN A 12 -5.75 -14.45 -10.50
C GLN A 12 -6.51 -14.22 -9.19
N ALA A 13 -6.51 -15.20 -8.28
CA ALA A 13 -7.12 -15.06 -6.97
C ALA A 13 -6.47 -13.93 -6.15
N GLN A 14 -5.14 -13.84 -6.16
CA GLN A 14 -4.42 -12.74 -5.52
C GLN A 14 -4.74 -11.39 -6.16
N HIS A 15 -4.88 -11.33 -7.49
CA HIS A 15 -5.27 -10.10 -8.18
C HIS A 15 -6.63 -9.59 -7.72
N GLU A 16 -7.65 -10.47 -7.63
CA GLU A 16 -8.98 -10.06 -7.14
C GLU A 16 -8.94 -9.58 -5.68
N VAL A 17 -8.15 -10.24 -4.82
CA VAL A 17 -7.92 -9.76 -3.45
C VAL A 17 -7.32 -8.35 -3.45
N GLN A 18 -6.30 -8.09 -4.28
CA GLN A 18 -5.67 -6.79 -4.35
C GLN A 18 -6.58 -5.71 -4.92
N ARG A 19 -7.51 -6.05 -5.83
CA ARG A 19 -8.54 -5.13 -6.30
C ARG A 19 -9.46 -4.68 -5.17
N HIS A 20 -9.93 -5.60 -4.33
CA HIS A 20 -10.76 -5.26 -3.17
C HIS A 20 -9.99 -4.39 -2.16
N ASN A 21 -8.76 -4.79 -1.83
CA ASN A 21 -7.90 -4.01 -0.93
C ASN A 21 -7.67 -2.57 -1.42
N TYR A 22 -7.49 -2.41 -2.74
CA TYR A 22 -7.32 -1.09 -3.34
C TYR A 22 -8.62 -0.26 -3.29
N ALA A 23 -9.78 -0.87 -3.55
CA ALA A 23 -11.07 -0.19 -3.42
C ALA A 23 -11.31 0.29 -1.99
N ASP A 24 -11.00 -0.55 -1.00
CA ASP A 24 -11.08 -0.20 0.42
C ASP A 24 -10.10 0.94 0.78
N LEU A 25 -8.89 0.93 0.21
CA LEU A 25 -7.92 2.00 0.39
C LEU A 25 -8.42 3.33 -0.22
N GLN A 26 -9.00 3.30 -1.41
CA GLN A 26 -9.59 4.47 -2.06
C GLN A 26 -10.76 5.04 -1.24
N ALA A 27 -11.61 4.18 -0.68
CA ALA A 27 -12.75 4.58 0.14
C ALA A 27 -12.35 5.37 1.39
N LYS A 28 -11.11 5.18 1.90
CA LYS A 28 -10.57 5.91 3.06
C LYS A 28 -10.21 7.37 2.77
N LYS A 29 -10.16 7.81 1.49
CA LYS A 29 -9.86 9.20 1.09
C LYS A 29 -8.63 9.79 1.80
N LEU A 30 -7.55 9.01 1.85
CA LEU A 30 -6.33 9.38 2.55
C LEU A 30 -5.65 10.58 1.89
N SER A 31 -5.11 11.48 2.72
CA SER A 31 -4.26 12.61 2.31
C SER A 31 -2.89 12.46 2.97
N LEU A 32 -2.12 11.47 2.51
CA LEU A 32 -0.79 11.14 3.03
C LEU A 32 0.30 11.59 2.04
N ASP A 33 1.47 11.95 2.56
CA ASP A 33 2.62 12.39 1.77
C ASP A 33 3.92 11.72 2.27
N LEU A 34 4.46 10.82 1.45
CA LEU A 34 5.72 10.11 1.68
C LEU A 34 6.92 10.73 0.93
N THR A 35 6.77 11.95 0.39
CA THR A 35 7.78 12.60 -0.46
C THR A 35 8.68 13.59 0.29
N ARG A 36 8.39 13.85 1.56
CA ARG A 36 9.10 14.87 2.35
C ARG A 36 10.50 14.40 2.74
N GLY A 37 11.52 14.99 2.13
CA GLY A 37 12.94 14.80 2.49
C GLY A 37 13.44 15.74 3.60
N LYS A 38 12.54 16.26 4.44
CA LYS A 38 12.86 17.19 5.54
C LYS A 38 12.57 16.52 6.88
N PRO A 39 13.32 16.84 7.95
CA PRO A 39 13.04 16.33 9.29
C PRO A 39 11.63 16.71 9.76
N SER A 40 11.07 15.88 10.65
CA SER A 40 9.79 16.17 11.31
C SER A 40 9.95 17.32 12.32
N SER A 41 8.82 17.87 12.79
CA SER A 41 8.85 18.94 13.80
C SER A 41 9.47 18.47 15.10
N GLU A 42 9.22 17.21 15.52
CA GLU A 42 9.82 16.67 16.76
C GLU A 42 11.36 16.56 16.66
N GLN A 43 11.91 16.53 15.45
CA GLN A 43 13.35 16.53 15.23
C GLN A 43 13.96 17.95 15.21
N LEU A 44 13.13 18.99 15.12
CA LEU A 44 13.55 20.40 15.03
C LEU A 44 13.39 21.16 16.35
N ASP A 45 12.49 20.72 17.23
CA ASP A 45 12.37 21.29 18.58
C ASP A 45 13.59 20.87 19.43
N LEU A 46 14.40 21.86 19.80
CA LEU A 46 15.56 21.75 20.70
C LEU A 46 15.12 21.78 22.18
#